data_AF-A0A0G0H4I4-F1
#
_entry.id   AF-A0A0G0H4I4-F1
#
_cell.length_a   1.000
_cell.length_b   1.000
_cell.length_c   1.000
_cell.angle_alpha   90.00
_cell.angle_beta   90.00
_cell.angle_gamma   90.00
#
_symmetry.space_group_name_H-M   'P 1'
#
loop_
_entity.id
_entity.type
_entity.pdbx_description
1 polymer ?
#
loop_
_entity_poly.entity_id
_entity_poly.type
_entity_poly.pdbx_seq_one_letter_code
_entity_poly.pdbx_strand_id
1 'polypeptide(L)'
;MSISGGFFLLNMIVPRYNTSMDKKNFTKWLVSLIFFILLVHSLALKFYWYFTIWWLDMFVHFLGGFWIGLVALWFFSKKFKFLTESKAFIGIILKILFFVLLVGIGWEVFEILVNDVIAKDSFDYLDILSDLFFDLVGGAFVTLFFFKKIMLQSKDGLEFPKKGRS
;
A
#
# COMPACT_ATOMS: atom_id res chain seq x y z
N MET A 1 20.46 -29.07 -4.20
CA MET A 1 19.50 -28.95 -3.08
C MET A 1 18.34 -28.08 -3.58
N SER A 2 17.19 -28.69 -3.85
CA SER A 2 16.12 -28.13 -4.69
C SER A 2 15.26 -27.12 -3.94
N ILE A 3 15.15 -25.89 -4.45
CA ILE A 3 14.28 -24.79 -3.97
C ILE A 3 12.83 -24.99 -4.50
N SER A 4 12.35 -26.23 -4.59
CA SER A 4 11.03 -26.54 -5.17
C SER A 4 9.91 -26.67 -4.14
N GLY A 5 10.24 -26.87 -2.86
CA GLY A 5 9.24 -27.15 -1.80
C GLY A 5 8.40 -25.93 -1.39
N GLY A 6 9.02 -24.75 -1.28
CA GLY A 6 8.31 -23.54 -0.84
C GLY A 6 7.27 -23.02 -1.83
N PHE A 7 7.50 -23.26 -3.13
CA PHE A 7 6.61 -22.80 -4.20
C PHE A 7 5.31 -23.63 -4.28
N PHE A 8 5.32 -24.86 -3.77
CA PHE A 8 4.16 -25.76 -3.81
C PHE A 8 3.13 -25.39 -2.74
N LEU A 9 3.57 -25.05 -1.52
CA LEU A 9 2.67 -24.68 -0.42
C LEU A 9 1.98 -23.32 -0.65
N LEU A 10 2.69 -22.36 -1.26
CA LEU A 10 2.13 -21.05 -1.63
C LEU A 10 0.99 -21.12 -2.64
N ASN A 11 0.94 -22.16 -3.47
CA ASN A 11 -0.12 -22.36 -4.46
C ASN A 11 -1.37 -23.06 -3.88
N MET A 12 -1.29 -23.65 -2.69
CA MET A 12 -2.39 -24.42 -2.09
C MET A 12 -3.32 -23.56 -1.22
N ILE A 13 -2.82 -22.44 -0.69
CA ILE A 13 -3.56 -21.56 0.23
C ILE A 13 -4.34 -20.45 -0.52
N VAL A 14 -3.95 -20.12 -1.76
CA VAL A 14 -4.48 -18.94 -2.46
C VAL A 14 -5.34 -19.36 -3.65
N PRO A 15 -6.68 -19.14 -3.62
CA PRO A 15 -7.58 -19.49 -4.71
C PRO A 15 -7.12 -18.91 -6.04
N ARG A 16 -7.36 -19.66 -7.12
CA ARG A 16 -7.07 -19.25 -8.51
C ARG A 16 -8.04 -18.13 -8.92
N TYR A 17 -7.75 -16.90 -8.51
CA TYR A 17 -8.53 -15.71 -8.85
C TYR A 17 -8.40 -15.35 -10.33
N ASN A 18 -9.54 -15.06 -10.97
CA ASN A 18 -9.64 -14.53 -12.33
C ASN A 18 -8.78 -13.25 -12.47
N THR A 19 -7.91 -13.20 -13.48
CA THR A 19 -6.67 -12.40 -13.49
C THR A 19 -6.88 -10.93 -13.89
N SER A 20 -8.05 -10.54 -14.39
CA SER A 20 -8.38 -9.14 -14.63
C SER A 20 -8.91 -8.50 -13.34
N MET A 21 -8.13 -7.58 -12.75
CA MET A 21 -8.75 -6.63 -11.81
C MET A 21 -9.60 -5.71 -12.67
N ASP A 22 -10.92 -5.83 -12.55
CA ASP A 22 -11.81 -4.83 -13.09
C ASP A 22 -11.42 -3.48 -12.47
N LYS A 23 -10.87 -2.59 -13.30
CA LYS A 23 -10.41 -1.26 -12.89
C LYS A 23 -11.52 -0.49 -12.20
N LYS A 24 -12.78 -0.67 -12.64
CA LYS A 24 -13.93 -0.01 -12.05
C LYS A 24 -14.14 -0.47 -10.61
N ASN A 25 -14.04 -1.77 -10.36
CA ASN A 25 -14.16 -2.31 -9.00
C ASN A 25 -12.98 -1.91 -8.12
N PHE A 26 -11.75 -1.93 -8.64
CA PHE A 26 -10.58 -1.50 -7.88
C PHE A 26 -10.65 -0.02 -7.47
N THR A 27 -11.07 0.86 -8.39
CA THR A 27 -11.27 2.29 -8.06
C THR A 27 -12.39 2.49 -7.05
N LYS A 28 -13.49 1.74 -7.13
CA LYS A 28 -14.54 1.77 -6.09
C LYS A 28 -14.00 1.39 -4.72
N TRP A 29 -13.16 0.36 -4.63
CA TRP A 29 -12.51 -0.04 -3.39
C TRP A 29 -11.61 1.06 -2.82
N LEU A 30 -10.77 1.70 -3.66
CA LEU A 30 -9.94 2.84 -3.26
C LEU A 30 -10.79 3.98 -2.68
N VAL A 31 -11.86 4.35 -3.39
CA VAL A 31 -12.75 5.44 -2.97
C VAL A 31 -13.48 5.08 -1.68
N SER A 32 -14.02 3.86 -1.59
CA SER A 32 -14.71 3.41 -0.38
C SER A 32 -13.78 3.40 0.84
N LEU A 33 -12.52 2.99 0.66
CA LEU A 33 -11.55 2.92 1.74
C LEU A 33 -11.15 4.31 2.24
N ILE A 34 -10.90 5.29 1.36
CA ILE A 34 -10.58 6.64 1.82
C ILE A 34 -11.75 7.31 2.54
N PHE A 35 -12.99 7.09 2.08
CA PHE A 35 -14.17 7.58 2.80
C PHE A 35 -14.34 6.91 4.16
N PHE A 36 -14.03 5.62 4.27
CA PHE A 36 -14.02 4.92 5.55
C PHE A 36 -12.97 5.49 6.51
N ILE A 37 -11.72 5.69 6.04
CA ILE A 37 -10.65 6.30 6.84
C ILE A 37 -11.06 7.70 7.31
N LEU A 38 -11.56 8.54 6.39
CA LEU A 38 -12.03 9.89 6.73
C LEU A 38 -13.16 9.87 7.77
N LEU A 39 -14.10 8.94 7.65
CA LEU A 39 -15.17 8.77 8.62
C LEU A 39 -14.62 8.37 10.00
N VAL A 40 -13.74 7.39 10.07
CA VAL A 40 -13.11 6.94 11.33
C VAL A 40 -12.32 8.07 11.97
N HIS A 41 -11.47 8.76 11.22
CA HIS A 41 -10.69 9.91 11.71
C HIS A 41 -11.59 11.04 12.23
N SER A 42 -12.64 11.39 11.48
CA SER A 42 -13.59 12.44 11.89
C SER A 42 -14.34 12.09 13.17
N LEU A 43 -14.77 10.83 13.31
CA LEU A 43 -15.40 10.34 14.53
C LEU A 43 -14.40 10.31 15.68
N ALA A 44 -13.15 9.90 15.42
CA ALA A 44 -12.10 9.83 16.42
C ALA A 44 -11.76 11.21 17.00
N LEU A 45 -11.67 12.25 16.16
CA LEU A 45 -11.53 13.63 16.61
C LEU A 45 -12.75 14.09 17.41
N LYS A 46 -13.98 13.86 16.89
CA LYS A 46 -15.22 14.33 17.52
C LYS A 46 -15.47 13.70 18.89
N PHE A 47 -15.12 12.45 19.07
CA PHE A 47 -15.35 11.68 20.30
C PHE A 47 -14.09 11.49 21.14
N TYR A 48 -12.98 12.16 20.80
CA TYR A 48 -11.69 12.05 21.49
C TYR A 48 -11.18 10.60 21.57
N TRP A 49 -11.42 9.79 20.54
CA TRP A 49 -10.97 8.40 20.50
C TRP A 49 -9.46 8.26 20.42
N TYR A 50 -8.75 9.22 19.85
CA TYR A 50 -7.29 9.23 19.86
C TYR A 50 -6.73 9.26 21.30
N PHE A 51 -7.40 9.95 22.21
CA PHE A 51 -7.00 10.00 23.63
C PHE A 51 -7.47 8.79 24.45
N THR A 52 -8.59 8.16 24.06
CA THR A 52 -9.19 7.06 24.85
C THR A 52 -8.80 5.67 24.35
N ILE A 53 -8.43 5.56 23.06
CA ILE A 53 -8.06 4.32 22.38
C ILE A 53 -6.66 4.51 21.79
N TRP A 54 -5.65 4.29 22.61
CA TRP A 54 -4.23 4.54 22.30
C TRP A 54 -3.71 3.84 21.02
N TRP A 55 -4.32 2.74 20.58
CA TRP A 55 -3.90 2.03 19.37
C TRP A 55 -4.61 2.48 18.10
N LEU A 56 -5.66 3.30 18.21
CA LEU A 56 -6.48 3.70 17.08
C LEU A 56 -5.67 4.50 16.06
N ASP A 57 -4.71 5.28 16.52
CA ASP A 57 -3.88 6.12 15.65
C ASP A 57 -3.00 5.30 14.72
N MET A 58 -2.22 4.40 15.31
CA MET A 58 -1.45 3.39 14.58
C MET A 58 -2.32 2.59 13.58
N PHE A 59 -3.58 2.30 13.92
CA PHE A 59 -4.50 1.61 13.02
C PHE A 59 -4.94 2.49 11.85
N VAL A 60 -5.24 3.77 12.09
CA VAL A 60 -5.59 4.73 11.04
C VAL A 60 -4.40 4.97 10.10
N HIS A 61 -3.18 5.12 10.64
CA HIS A 61 -1.94 5.19 9.85
C HIS A 61 -1.71 3.94 9.02
N PHE A 62 -1.85 2.75 9.62
CA PHE A 62 -1.80 1.51 8.85
C PHE A 62 -2.77 1.49 7.66
N LEU A 63 -4.02 1.93 7.86
CA LEU A 63 -5.01 2.03 6.78
C LEU A 63 -4.64 3.11 5.75
N GLY A 64 -4.08 4.23 6.20
CA GLY A 64 -3.56 5.31 5.35
C GLY A 64 -2.43 4.83 4.45
N GLY A 65 -1.38 4.26 5.03
CA GLY A 65 -0.28 3.66 4.29
C GLY A 65 -0.71 2.52 3.36
N PHE A 66 -1.67 1.68 3.77
CA PHE A 66 -2.28 0.68 2.90
C PHE A 66 -3.00 1.32 1.70
N TRP A 67 -3.80 2.36 1.93
CA TRP A 67 -4.49 3.07 0.86
C TRP A 67 -3.52 3.75 -0.11
N ILE A 68 -2.50 4.45 0.39
CA ILE A 68 -1.45 5.05 -0.43
C ILE A 68 -0.68 3.98 -1.21
N GLY A 69 -0.40 2.84 -0.60
CA GLY A 69 0.21 1.70 -1.28
C GLY A 69 -0.64 1.18 -2.44
N LEU A 70 -1.96 1.10 -2.29
CA LEU A 70 -2.89 0.73 -3.36
C LEU A 70 -2.93 1.78 -4.47
N VAL A 71 -2.89 3.07 -4.13
CA VAL A 71 -2.80 4.18 -5.10
C VAL A 71 -1.49 4.09 -5.88
N ALA A 72 -0.37 3.87 -5.20
CA ALA A 72 0.94 3.67 -5.83
C ALA A 72 0.92 2.48 -6.78
N LEU A 73 0.38 1.35 -6.32
CA LEU A 73 0.22 0.15 -7.15
C LEU A 73 -0.63 0.46 -8.39
N TRP A 74 -1.75 1.15 -8.25
CA TRP A 74 -2.61 1.55 -9.36
C TRP A 74 -1.90 2.46 -10.36
N PHE A 75 -1.20 3.48 -9.87
CA PHE A 75 -0.49 4.45 -10.70
C PHE A 75 0.67 3.79 -11.46
N PHE A 76 1.46 2.98 -10.77
CA PHE A 76 2.62 2.33 -11.36
C PHE A 76 2.24 1.06 -12.16
N SER A 77 1.05 0.47 -11.96
CA SER A 77 0.56 -0.71 -12.69
C SER A 77 0.66 -0.60 -14.21
N LYS A 78 0.46 0.60 -14.75
CA LYS A 78 0.54 0.86 -16.20
C LYS A 78 1.98 0.86 -16.72
N LYS A 79 2.96 1.20 -15.88
CA LYS A 79 4.39 1.28 -16.21
C LYS A 79 5.11 -0.06 -16.04
N PHE A 80 4.43 -1.09 -15.50
CA PHE A 80 5.03 -2.39 -15.18
C PHE A 80 5.09 -3.39 -16.34
N LYS A 81 4.58 -3.05 -17.54
CA LYS A 81 4.70 -3.91 -18.73
C LYS A 81 6.15 -4.26 -19.14
N PHE A 82 7.15 -3.58 -18.58
CA PHE A 82 8.56 -3.69 -18.98
C PHE A 82 9.48 -4.32 -17.93
N LEU A 83 8.93 -4.89 -16.86
CA LEU A 83 9.71 -5.35 -15.71
C LEU A 83 9.76 -6.88 -15.69
N THR A 84 10.65 -7.47 -16.49
CA THR A 84 10.77 -8.92 -16.75
C THR A 84 11.72 -9.69 -15.82
N GLU A 85 12.27 -9.07 -14.76
CA GLU A 85 13.25 -9.70 -13.86
C GLU A 85 12.87 -9.67 -12.37
N SER A 86 13.43 -10.57 -11.56
CA SER A 86 13.28 -10.57 -10.09
C SER A 86 13.72 -9.23 -9.44
N LYS A 87 14.73 -8.57 -10.01
CA LYS A 87 15.13 -7.20 -9.65
C LYS A 87 14.01 -6.18 -9.86
N ALA A 88 13.17 -6.43 -10.84
CA ALA A 88 12.07 -5.57 -11.21
C ALA A 88 10.95 -5.63 -10.16
N PHE A 89 10.70 -6.81 -9.58
CA PHE A 89 9.77 -6.99 -8.46
C PHE A 89 10.23 -6.22 -7.22
N ILE A 90 11.48 -6.40 -6.78
CA ILE A 90 12.05 -5.65 -5.64
C ILE A 90 11.97 -4.14 -5.90
N GLY A 91 12.27 -3.70 -7.13
CA GLY A 91 12.13 -2.31 -7.53
C GLY A 91 10.70 -1.78 -7.43
N ILE A 92 9.67 -2.61 -7.61
CA ILE A 92 8.26 -2.21 -7.40
C ILE A 92 7.97 -2.03 -5.91
N ILE A 93 8.39 -2.98 -5.07
CA ILE A 93 8.22 -2.87 -3.61
C ILE A 93 8.84 -1.58 -3.12
N LEU A 94 10.11 -1.34 -3.48
CA LEU A 94 10.84 -0.14 -3.06
C LEU A 94 10.17 1.13 -3.55
N LYS A 95 9.61 1.16 -4.77
CA LYS A 95 8.85 2.32 -5.27
C LYS A 95 7.57 2.56 -4.49
N ILE A 96 6.83 1.50 -4.13
CA ILE A 96 5.60 1.61 -3.34
C ILE A 96 5.95 2.11 -1.94
N LEU A 97 6.90 1.48 -1.26
CA LEU A 97 7.31 1.86 0.09
C LEU A 97 7.89 3.27 0.14
N PHE A 98 8.70 3.65 -0.86
CA PHE A 98 9.21 5.02 -0.96
C PHE A 98 8.09 6.04 -1.17
N PHE A 99 7.10 5.72 -2.00
CA PHE A 99 5.94 6.59 -2.21
C PHE A 99 5.10 6.74 -0.93
N VAL A 100 4.86 5.63 -0.21
CA VAL A 100 4.18 5.64 1.09
C VAL A 100 4.96 6.48 2.10
N LEU A 101 6.28 6.29 2.22
CA LEU A 101 7.12 7.06 3.13
C LEU A 101 7.09 8.56 2.85
N LEU A 102 7.15 8.96 1.57
CA LEU A 102 7.09 10.38 1.21
C LEU A 102 5.76 11.02 1.57
N VAL A 103 4.65 10.31 1.37
CA VAL A 103 3.32 10.80 1.73
C VAL A 103 3.16 10.84 3.25
N GLY A 104 3.60 9.79 3.96
CA GLY A 104 3.58 9.73 5.42
C GLY A 104 4.37 10.90 6.03
N ILE A 105 5.61 11.11 5.61
CA ILE A 105 6.40 12.28 6.07
C ILE A 105 5.67 13.60 5.79
N GLY A 106 5.02 13.73 4.63
CA GLY A 106 4.23 14.91 4.31
C GLY A 106 3.02 15.10 5.23
N TRP A 107 2.39 14.01 5.66
CA TRP A 107 1.28 14.00 6.61
C TRP A 107 1.75 14.41 8.00
N GLU A 108 2.84 13.83 8.50
CA GLU A 108 3.45 14.19 9.80
C GLU A 108 3.81 15.68 9.85
N VAL A 109 4.43 16.20 8.79
CA VAL A 109 4.72 17.65 8.69
C VAL A 109 3.44 18.48 8.71
N PHE A 110 2.38 18.02 8.05
CA PHE A 110 1.08 18.70 8.10
C PHE A 110 0.49 18.70 9.51
N GLU A 111 0.54 17.57 10.22
CA GLU A 111 0.03 17.48 11.59
C GLU A 111 0.81 18.36 12.56
N ILE A 112 2.14 18.39 12.47
CA ILE A 112 2.97 19.34 13.24
C ILE A 112 2.51 20.77 13.02
N LEU A 113 2.37 21.18 11.76
CA LEU A 113 1.97 22.55 11.42
C LEU A 113 0.56 22.88 11.92
N VAL A 114 -0.36 21.92 11.88
CA VAL A 114 -1.74 22.10 12.37
C VAL A 114 -1.78 22.13 13.90
N ASN A 115 -1.07 21.21 14.56
CA ASN A 115 -1.02 21.11 16.02
C ASN A 115 -0.31 22.32 16.64
N ASP A 116 0.80 22.78 16.06
CA ASP A 116 1.50 23.98 16.53
C ASP A 116 0.65 25.24 16.40
N VAL A 117 -0.11 25.38 15.30
CA VAL A 117 -0.90 26.58 15.03
C VAL A 117 -2.24 26.58 15.78
N ILE A 118 -2.89 25.41 15.91
CA ILE A 118 -4.26 25.30 16.43
C ILE A 118 -4.29 24.77 17.88
N ALA A 119 -3.56 23.69 18.17
CA ALA A 119 -3.65 22.97 19.45
C ALA A 119 -2.63 23.46 20.50
N LYS A 120 -1.47 23.99 20.08
CA LYS A 120 -0.33 24.36 20.93
C LYS A 120 0.16 23.21 21.83
N ASP A 121 -0.01 21.98 21.38
CA ASP A 121 0.45 20.79 22.09
C ASP A 121 1.93 20.52 21.82
N SER A 122 2.58 19.85 22.78
CA SER A 122 3.97 19.42 22.63
C SER A 122 4.05 18.21 21.71
N PHE A 123 4.98 18.28 20.76
CA PHE A 123 5.27 17.21 19.82
C PHE A 123 5.86 15.96 20.49
N ASP A 124 5.34 14.78 20.14
CA ASP A 124 5.87 13.49 20.56
C ASP A 124 6.62 12.81 19.42
N TYR A 125 7.94 12.63 19.59
CA TYR A 125 8.79 12.01 18.59
C TYR A 125 8.51 10.52 18.39
N LEU A 126 7.94 9.86 19.39
CA LEU A 126 7.61 8.44 19.31
C LEU A 126 6.36 8.22 18.46
N ASP A 127 5.44 9.17 18.47
CA ASP A 127 4.16 9.13 17.75
C ASP A 127 4.40 9.09 16.24
N ILE A 128 5.11 10.09 15.71
CA ILE A 128 5.56 10.16 14.30
C ILE A 128 6.26 8.88 13.87
N LEU A 129 7.12 8.34 14.75
CA LEU A 129 7.91 7.17 14.42
C LEU A 129 7.01 5.94 14.32
N SER A 130 6.04 5.80 15.23
CA SER A 130 5.00 4.78 15.09
C SER A 130 4.17 5.00 13.84
N ASP A 131 3.76 6.23 13.54
CA ASP A 131 2.88 6.55 12.43
C ASP A 131 3.52 6.24 11.08
N LEU A 132 4.77 6.70 10.89
CA LEU A 132 5.57 6.34 9.72
C LEU A 132 5.84 4.84 9.63
N PHE A 133 6.03 4.16 10.77
CA PHE A 133 6.21 2.71 10.79
C PHE A 133 4.92 2.00 10.35
N PHE A 134 3.76 2.36 10.88
CA PHE A 134 2.49 1.74 10.54
C PHE A 134 2.05 2.07 9.11
N ASP A 135 2.34 3.27 8.61
CA ASP A 135 2.19 3.61 7.19
C ASP A 135 2.97 2.63 6.32
N LEU A 136 4.26 2.43 6.62
CA LEU A 136 5.12 1.50 5.87
C LEU A 136 4.63 0.05 5.96
N VAL A 137 4.16 -0.39 7.13
CA VAL A 137 3.57 -1.74 7.31
C VAL A 137 2.32 -1.89 6.44
N GLY A 138 1.46 -0.88 6.39
CA GLY A 138 0.30 -0.83 5.48
C GLY A 138 0.70 -0.95 4.01
N GLY A 139 1.69 -0.16 3.59
CA GLY A 139 2.25 -0.22 2.23
C GLY A 139 2.88 -1.57 1.88
N ALA A 140 3.58 -2.19 2.82
CA ALA A 140 4.15 -3.53 2.67
C ALA A 140 3.06 -4.59 2.51
N PHE A 141 1.94 -4.44 3.23
CA PHE A 141 0.79 -5.34 3.15
C PHE A 141 0.18 -5.39 1.75
N VAL A 142 0.11 -4.24 1.05
CA VAL A 142 -0.30 -4.18 -0.36
C VAL A 142 0.60 -5.06 -1.23
N THR A 143 1.91 -4.97 -1.02
CA THR A 143 2.87 -5.74 -1.81
C THR A 143 2.72 -7.24 -1.59
N LEU A 144 2.49 -7.68 -0.35
CA LEU A 144 2.26 -9.08 -0.02
C LEU A 144 0.93 -9.60 -0.61
N PHE A 145 -0.15 -8.84 -0.45
CA PHE A 145 -1.48 -9.25 -0.90
C PHE A 145 -1.58 -9.31 -2.44
N PHE A 146 -0.95 -8.36 -3.13
CA PHE A 146 -0.92 -8.32 -4.59
C PHE A 146 0.32 -8.98 -5.21
N PHE A 147 1.13 -9.67 -4.42
CA PHE A 147 2.38 -10.32 -4.83
C PHE A 147 2.24 -11.12 -6.13
N LYS A 148 1.28 -12.04 -6.17
CA LYS A 148 1.05 -12.91 -7.34
C LYS A 148 0.66 -12.11 -8.57
N LYS A 149 -0.13 -11.05 -8.41
CA LYS A 149 -0.55 -10.20 -9.53
C LYS A 149 0.61 -9.38 -10.08
N ILE A 150 1.45 -8.83 -9.20
CA ILE A 150 2.65 -8.09 -9.58
C ILE A 150 3.61 -9.04 -10.32
N MET A 151 3.80 -10.26 -9.83
CA MET A 151 4.62 -11.27 -10.51
C MET A 151 4.04 -11.73 -11.86
N LEU A 152 2.73 -11.91 -11.97
CA LEU A 152 2.09 -12.31 -13.24
C LEU A 152 2.19 -11.21 -14.28
N GLN A 153 1.98 -9.94 -13.91
CA GLN A 153 2.18 -8.81 -14.83
C GLN A 153 3.63 -8.66 -15.30
N SER A 154 4.59 -8.97 -14.42
CA SER A 154 6.01 -9.05 -14.77
C SER A 154 6.28 -10.16 -15.81
N LYS A 155 5.58 -11.29 -15.69
CA LYS A 155 5.68 -12.41 -16.64
C LYS A 155 4.93 -12.21 -17.95
N ASP A 156 3.78 -11.56 -17.97
CA ASP A 156 3.02 -11.30 -19.20
C ASP A 156 3.76 -10.32 -20.14
N GLY A 157 4.71 -9.54 -19.61
CA GLY A 157 5.70 -8.80 -20.41
C GLY A 157 6.73 -9.69 -21.15
N LEU A 158 6.77 -11.00 -20.88
CA LEU A 158 7.63 -11.99 -21.54
C LEU A 158 7.05 -12.53 -22.86
N GLU A 159 5.74 -12.35 -23.11
CA GLU A 159 5.19 -12.68 -24.43
C GLU A 159 5.54 -11.55 -25.40
N PHE A 160 6.73 -11.64 -26.00
CA PHE A 160 7.02 -10.90 -27.21
C PHE A 160 5.89 -11.13 -28.21
N PRO A 161 5.36 -10.09 -28.88
CA PRO A 161 4.52 -10.34 -30.03
C PRO A 161 5.35 -11.22 -30.96
N LYS A 162 4.89 -12.45 -31.21
CA LYS A 162 5.36 -13.23 -32.34
C LYS A 162 5.10 -12.33 -33.54
N LYS A 163 6.12 -11.59 -33.97
CA LYS A 163 6.09 -10.85 -35.21
C LYS A 163 5.79 -11.91 -36.26
N GLY A 164 4.54 -11.94 -36.70
CA GLY A 164 4.09 -12.86 -37.72
C GLY A 164 5.05 -12.72 -38.88
N ARG A 165 5.76 -13.80 -39.19
CA ARG A 165 6.25 -13.97 -40.55
C ARG A 165 5.03 -14.29 -41.39
N SER A 166 4.64 -13.34 -42.21
CA SER A 166 4.03 -13.58 -43.52
C SER A 166 4.48 -12.44 -44.41
#